data_AF-A0A6N2D3Y5-F1
#
_entry.id   AF-A0A6N2D3Y5-F1
#
_cell.length_a   1.000
_cell.length_b   1.000
_cell.length_c   1.000
_cell.angle_alpha   90.00
_cell.angle_beta   90.00
_cell.angle_gamma   90.00
#
_symmetry.space_group_name_H-M   'P 1'
#
loop_
_entity.id
_entity.type
_entity.pdbx_description
1 polymer ?
#
loop_
_entity_poly.entity_id
_entity_poly.type
_entity_poly.pdbx_seq_one_letter_code
_entity_poly.pdbx_strand_id
1 'polypeptide(L)'
;MMPEPVSAERPLDSLIEGLAPAAERRLGSGPPVQGQHPIHPRVLEVRTGEGQELVFVGWSDPGGARALHEGLRRMIEATLLNALTQPAVRGEAVLSRRWTGLRFLSFADVTGIERAVQAFGMSAVPFDDEAGQDVMTVIRAEAEAMGRPVPGTPIHAFRSRVDMQDGTWGDKLLTLQRWMAERMGDDVWGATPGGPSKLLSLYLREEVGESIEPTPGGLDRMEFLLVSRSVGVVRWMPPLLFQALCDFIGVVLSASMGVQTSWALCEPEEDGLIPPPLFRVVRAGRMAHLPIGPHVLRWCMMPLLEGEEVPLLSEWLRDEFGGPNRA
;
A
#
# COMPACT_ATOMS: atom_id res chain seq x y z
N MET A 1 4.20 34.14 11.21
CA MET A 1 5.06 32.99 11.54
C MET A 1 4.76 31.96 10.47
N MET A 2 5.66 31.82 9.49
CA MET A 2 5.48 30.93 8.35
C MET A 2 5.84 29.50 8.78
N PRO A 3 5.09 28.46 8.39
CA PRO A 3 5.49 27.08 8.63
C PRO A 3 6.75 26.77 7.81
N GLU A 4 7.77 26.21 8.47
CA GLU A 4 8.96 25.70 7.81
C GLU A 4 8.61 24.50 6.90
N PRO A 5 9.18 24.39 5.70
CA PRO A 5 9.04 23.20 4.87
C PRO A 5 9.80 22.03 5.50
N VAL A 6 9.10 20.92 5.69
CA VAL A 6 9.67 19.66 6.19
C VAL A 6 10.49 18.99 5.07
N SER A 7 11.70 18.58 5.45
CA SER A 7 12.79 17.87 4.75
C SER A 7 12.50 17.20 3.39
N ALA A 8 13.41 17.45 2.44
CA ALA A 8 13.44 16.95 1.07
C ALA A 8 14.29 15.67 0.91
N GLU A 9 13.86 14.55 1.50
CA GLU A 9 14.45 13.24 1.20
C GLU A 9 13.62 12.53 0.13
N ARG A 10 14.31 11.97 -0.88
CA ARG A 10 13.75 11.40 -2.12
C ARG A 10 13.89 9.87 -2.16
N PRO A 11 13.06 9.13 -1.40
CA PRO A 11 13.18 7.68 -1.35
C PRO A 11 12.49 6.97 -2.53
N LEU A 12 11.53 7.59 -3.22
CA LEU A 12 10.72 6.91 -4.26
C LEU A 12 11.40 6.77 -5.64
N ASP A 13 12.50 7.48 -5.89
CA ASP A 13 13.14 7.56 -7.22
C ASP A 13 13.95 6.29 -7.58
N SER A 14 14.29 5.45 -6.60
CA SER A 14 15.01 4.18 -6.75
C SER A 14 14.10 3.00 -7.15
N LEU A 15 12.78 3.16 -7.07
CA LEU A 15 11.82 2.03 -7.02
C LEU A 15 11.40 1.41 -8.35
N ILE A 16 11.85 1.90 -9.52
CA ILE A 16 11.39 1.37 -10.81
C ILE A 16 12.54 1.19 -11.81
N GLU A 17 13.21 0.04 -11.74
CA GLU A 17 13.94 -0.48 -12.90
C GLU A 17 12.93 -0.70 -14.07
N GLY A 18 13.06 0.13 -15.12
CA GLY A 18 12.21 0.07 -16.31
C GLY A 18 11.41 1.35 -16.63
N LEU A 19 11.56 2.44 -15.85
CA LEU A 19 11.10 3.78 -16.26
C LEU A 19 12.18 4.61 -16.96
N ALA A 20 13.46 4.26 -16.80
CA ALA A 20 14.55 4.71 -17.68
C ALA A 20 14.52 3.86 -18.96
N PRO A 21 14.47 4.47 -20.15
CA PRO A 21 13.81 3.85 -21.28
C PRO A 21 14.70 2.81 -21.98
N ALA A 22 14.03 1.79 -22.52
CA ALA A 22 14.47 1.02 -23.69
C ALA A 22 14.73 1.89 -24.96
N ALA A 23 14.91 3.20 -24.81
CA ALA A 23 15.25 4.16 -25.86
C ALA A 23 16.76 4.46 -25.94
N GLU A 24 17.58 4.07 -24.96
CA GLU A 24 19.03 4.37 -24.98
C GLU A 24 19.87 3.45 -25.88
N ARG A 25 19.27 2.48 -26.59
CA ARG A 25 20.04 1.66 -27.56
C ARG A 25 20.18 2.27 -28.95
N ARG A 26 19.65 3.45 -29.23
CA ARG A 26 19.86 4.12 -30.53
C ARG A 26 20.02 5.63 -30.38
N LEU A 27 21.29 6.05 -30.48
CA LEU A 27 21.79 7.36 -30.94
C LEU A 27 21.95 8.49 -29.91
N GLY A 28 23.19 8.96 -29.79
CA GLY A 28 23.51 10.39 -29.73
C GLY A 28 23.79 10.97 -28.34
N SER A 29 25.06 11.19 -28.05
CA SER A 29 25.57 11.97 -26.91
C SER A 29 25.08 13.42 -26.94
N GLY A 30 24.12 13.73 -26.07
CA GLY A 30 23.72 15.07 -25.63
C GLY A 30 23.42 15.06 -24.12
N PRO A 31 23.42 16.20 -23.43
CA PRO A 31 23.17 16.25 -21.99
C PRO A 31 21.73 15.78 -21.68
N PRO A 32 21.50 15.09 -20.56
CA PRO A 32 20.22 14.43 -20.28
C PRO A 32 19.14 15.48 -20.03
N VAL A 33 18.16 15.55 -20.92
CA VAL A 33 16.85 16.11 -20.59
C VAL A 33 16.20 15.08 -19.67
N GLN A 34 16.05 15.40 -18.37
CA GLN A 34 15.31 14.56 -17.43
C GLN A 34 13.94 14.21 -18.04
N GLY A 35 13.74 12.92 -18.30
CA GLY A 35 12.56 12.40 -18.97
C GLY A 35 11.30 12.83 -18.24
N GLN A 36 10.44 13.57 -18.92
CA GLN A 36 9.19 14.03 -18.35
C GLN A 36 8.23 12.84 -18.21
N HIS A 37 8.10 12.28 -17.00
CA HIS A 37 7.14 11.22 -16.74
C HIS A 37 5.69 11.73 -16.91
N PRO A 38 4.79 10.98 -17.59
CA PRO A 38 3.39 11.38 -17.76
C PRO A 38 2.61 11.46 -16.45
N ILE A 39 2.93 10.58 -15.51
CA ILE A 39 2.43 10.62 -14.13
C ILE A 39 3.58 11.14 -13.25
N HIS A 40 3.27 12.05 -12.34
CA HIS A 40 4.23 12.57 -11.38
C HIS A 40 4.81 11.43 -10.53
N PRO A 41 6.15 11.30 -10.44
CA PRO A 41 6.77 10.17 -9.76
C PRO A 41 6.59 10.19 -8.24
N ARG A 42 6.47 11.38 -7.63
CA ARG A 42 6.21 11.51 -6.19
C ARG A 42 4.72 11.53 -5.89
N VAL A 43 4.35 10.89 -4.79
CA VAL A 43 3.03 11.03 -4.16
C VAL A 43 3.09 12.17 -3.16
N LEU A 44 2.14 13.09 -3.25
CA LEU A 44 2.10 14.26 -2.38
C LEU A 44 1.19 13.95 -1.19
N GLU A 45 1.66 14.19 0.03
CA GLU A 45 0.85 14.10 1.24
C GLU A 45 0.23 15.48 1.53
N VAL A 46 -1.09 15.57 1.56
CA VAL A 46 -1.80 16.84 1.85
C VAL A 46 -2.66 16.67 3.10
N ARG A 47 -2.60 17.64 4.01
CA ARG A 47 -3.49 17.70 5.18
C ARG A 47 -4.76 18.43 4.79
N THR A 48 -5.90 17.81 5.07
CA THR A 48 -7.24 18.37 4.91
C THR A 48 -7.89 18.53 6.29
N GLY A 49 -9.07 19.18 6.35
CA GLY A 49 -9.82 19.28 7.61
C GLY A 49 -10.25 17.93 8.19
N GLU A 50 -10.32 16.87 7.37
CA GLU A 50 -10.74 15.52 7.79
C GLU A 50 -9.56 14.62 8.21
N GLY A 51 -8.34 14.94 7.76
CA GLY A 51 -7.13 14.13 7.98
C GLY A 51 -6.08 14.30 6.88
N GLN A 52 -5.49 13.21 6.41
CA GLN A 52 -4.46 13.23 5.37
C GLN A 52 -4.96 12.56 4.08
N GLU A 53 -4.61 13.14 2.94
CA GLU A 53 -4.84 12.55 1.62
C GLU A 53 -3.53 12.30 0.88
N LEU A 54 -3.46 11.19 0.14
CA LEU A 54 -2.38 10.91 -0.80
C LEU A 54 -2.80 11.38 -2.19
N VAL A 55 -2.03 12.30 -2.76
CA VAL A 55 -2.34 12.94 -4.04
C VAL A 55 -1.39 12.44 -5.13
N PHE A 56 -1.99 11.95 -6.20
CA PHE A 56 -1.36 11.48 -7.42
C PHE A 56 -1.66 12.46 -8.56
N VAL A 57 -0.67 12.77 -9.39
CA VAL A 57 -0.82 13.80 -10.43
C VAL A 57 -0.48 13.24 -11.80
N GLY A 58 -1.37 13.41 -12.77
CA GLY A 58 -1.13 13.12 -14.19
C GLY A 58 -0.88 14.41 -14.96
N TRP A 59 0.32 14.57 -15.52
CA TRP A 59 0.69 15.77 -16.30
C TRP A 59 0.33 15.66 -17.77
N SER A 60 0.51 14.47 -18.34
CA SER A 60 0.24 14.18 -19.75
C SER A 60 -0.37 12.81 -19.89
N ASP A 61 -0.95 12.52 -21.06
CA ASP A 61 -1.49 11.19 -21.36
C ASP A 61 -0.34 10.14 -21.34
N PRO A 62 -0.41 9.10 -20.49
CA PRO A 62 0.58 8.03 -20.45
C PRO A 62 0.49 7.05 -21.64
N GLY A 63 -0.43 7.26 -22.59
CA GLY A 63 -0.70 6.35 -23.69
C GLY A 63 -2.02 5.59 -23.53
N GLY A 64 -3.02 6.24 -22.91
CA GLY A 64 -4.36 5.73 -22.69
C GLY A 64 -4.61 5.10 -21.33
N ALA A 65 -5.87 4.72 -21.09
CA ALA A 65 -6.38 4.20 -19.82
C ALA A 65 -5.56 3.04 -19.22
N ARG A 66 -5.07 2.11 -20.06
CA ARG A 66 -4.29 0.96 -19.57
C ARG A 66 -2.94 1.39 -18.98
N ALA A 67 -2.20 2.24 -19.69
CA ALA A 67 -0.91 2.75 -19.23
C ALA A 67 -1.09 3.61 -17.96
N LEU A 68 -2.16 4.39 -17.90
CA LEU A 68 -2.55 5.14 -16.70
C LEU A 68 -2.79 4.21 -15.51
N HIS A 69 -3.61 3.18 -15.69
CA HIS A 69 -3.91 2.20 -14.66
C HIS A 69 -2.64 1.49 -14.15
N GLU A 70 -1.79 0.99 -15.06
CA GLU A 70 -0.55 0.31 -14.68
C GLU A 70 0.44 1.23 -13.94
N GLY A 71 0.50 2.52 -14.34
CA GLY A 71 1.29 3.54 -13.66
C GLY A 71 0.77 3.84 -12.25
N LEU A 72 -0.52 4.15 -12.12
CA LEU A 72 -1.16 4.41 -10.84
C LEU A 72 -1.11 3.21 -9.91
N ARG A 73 -1.34 1.99 -10.40
CA ARG A 73 -1.27 0.76 -9.61
C ARG A 73 0.08 0.65 -8.91
N ARG A 74 1.18 0.81 -9.67
CA ARG A 74 2.54 0.71 -9.10
C ARG A 74 2.77 1.75 -8.01
N MET A 75 2.37 2.99 -8.25
CA MET A 75 2.54 4.08 -7.29
C MET A 75 1.69 3.87 -6.04
N ILE A 76 0.40 3.57 -6.18
CA ILE A 76 -0.51 3.32 -5.06
C ILE A 76 -0.01 2.12 -4.24
N GLU A 77 0.30 0.99 -4.88
CA GLU A 77 0.77 -0.19 -4.18
C GLU A 77 2.08 0.07 -3.44
N ALA A 78 3.05 0.75 -4.08
CA ALA A 78 4.33 1.10 -3.45
C ALA A 78 4.14 2.04 -2.25
N THR A 79 3.31 3.08 -2.38
CA THR A 79 3.04 4.02 -1.29
C THR A 79 2.35 3.35 -0.11
N LEU A 80 1.33 2.52 -0.37
CA LEU A 80 0.64 1.81 0.69
C LEU A 80 1.55 0.78 1.36
N LEU A 81 2.32 0.00 0.60
CA LEU A 81 3.28 -0.96 1.17
C LEU A 81 4.32 -0.26 2.02
N ASN A 82 4.89 0.85 1.54
CA ASN A 82 5.84 1.63 2.32
C ASN A 82 5.21 2.08 3.64
N ALA A 83 3.95 2.47 3.68
CA ALA A 83 3.28 2.83 4.93
C ALA A 83 3.03 1.61 5.85
N LEU A 84 2.79 0.42 5.28
CA LEU A 84 2.46 -0.81 6.01
C LEU A 84 3.68 -1.59 6.50
N THR A 85 4.85 -1.39 5.89
CA THR A 85 6.12 -2.06 6.23
C THR A 85 6.89 -1.38 7.35
N GLN A 86 6.43 -0.22 7.83
CA GLN A 86 7.14 0.54 8.83
C GLN A 86 7.29 -0.27 10.14
N PRO A 87 8.48 -0.29 10.76
CA PRO A 87 8.72 -0.98 12.02
C PRO A 87 8.05 -0.22 13.17
N ALA A 88 7.84 -0.91 14.28
CA ALA A 88 7.12 -0.39 15.44
C ALA A 88 7.75 0.90 16.03
N VAL A 89 9.08 1.06 15.99
CA VAL A 89 9.78 2.24 16.58
C VAL A 89 9.59 3.55 15.84
N ARG A 90 9.08 3.55 14.60
CA ARG A 90 8.74 4.83 13.94
C ARG A 90 7.54 5.56 14.57
N GLY A 91 7.03 5.08 15.71
CA GLY A 91 6.48 5.90 16.80
C GLY A 91 5.05 6.40 16.61
N GLU A 92 4.57 7.18 17.59
CA GLU A 92 3.24 7.81 17.60
C GLU A 92 2.91 8.56 16.31
N ALA A 93 3.92 9.04 15.56
CA ALA A 93 3.73 9.69 14.27
C ALA A 93 3.10 8.77 13.22
N VAL A 94 3.38 7.46 13.23
CA VAL A 94 2.70 6.49 12.34
C VAL A 94 1.31 6.14 12.87
N LEU A 95 1.16 6.04 14.20
CA LEU A 95 -0.11 5.73 14.87
C LEU A 95 -1.14 6.86 14.78
N SER A 96 -0.69 8.11 14.65
CA SER A 96 -1.53 9.31 14.58
C SER A 96 -1.91 9.71 13.16
N ARG A 97 -1.37 9.05 12.12
CA ARG A 97 -1.76 9.30 10.73
C ARG A 97 -3.17 8.78 10.47
N ARG A 98 -4.10 9.71 10.27
CA ARG A 98 -5.45 9.42 9.82
C ARG A 98 -5.54 9.65 8.31
N TRP A 99 -5.40 8.58 7.54
CA TRP A 99 -5.62 8.61 6.10
C TRP A 99 -7.12 8.71 5.82
N THR A 100 -7.50 9.63 4.94
CA THR A 100 -8.91 9.91 4.60
C THR A 100 -9.24 9.59 3.16
N GLY A 101 -8.25 9.67 2.27
CA GLY A 101 -8.47 9.43 0.86
C GLY A 101 -7.21 9.32 0.02
N LEU A 102 -7.40 8.76 -1.18
CA LEU A 102 -6.49 8.88 -2.31
C LEU A 102 -7.13 9.85 -3.30
N ARG A 103 -6.37 10.80 -3.84
CA ARG A 103 -6.84 11.76 -4.84
C ARG A 103 -5.99 11.67 -6.10
N PHE A 104 -6.61 11.58 -7.26
CA PHE A 104 -5.92 11.66 -8.54
C PHE A 104 -6.37 12.89 -9.32
N LEU A 105 -5.42 13.72 -9.73
CA LEU A 105 -5.67 14.92 -10.51
C LEU A 105 -4.98 14.80 -11.87
N SER A 106 -5.75 14.88 -12.94
CA SER A 106 -5.23 14.83 -14.31
C SER A 106 -5.32 16.20 -14.96
N PHE A 107 -4.18 16.68 -15.45
CA PHE A 107 -4.06 17.88 -16.29
C PHE A 107 -4.09 17.55 -17.79
N ALA A 108 -4.25 16.27 -18.12
CA ALA A 108 -4.43 15.78 -19.48
C ALA A 108 -5.77 15.08 -19.64
N ASP A 109 -6.34 15.20 -20.83
CA ASP A 109 -7.52 14.43 -21.20
C ASP A 109 -7.10 13.05 -21.69
N VAL A 110 -7.46 12.01 -20.93
CA VAL A 110 -7.10 10.62 -21.21
C VAL A 110 -8.38 9.86 -21.52
N THR A 111 -8.48 9.32 -22.73
CA THR A 111 -9.67 8.54 -23.11
C THR A 111 -9.83 7.32 -22.21
N GLY A 112 -11.00 7.19 -21.57
CA GLY A 112 -11.31 6.08 -20.67
C GLY A 112 -10.67 6.19 -19.28
N ILE A 113 -10.27 7.40 -18.86
CA ILE A 113 -9.66 7.68 -17.55
C ILE A 113 -10.46 7.14 -16.37
N GLU A 114 -11.79 7.26 -16.39
CA GLU A 114 -12.67 6.78 -15.32
C GLU A 114 -12.50 5.28 -15.07
N ARG A 115 -12.45 4.47 -16.14
CA ARG A 115 -12.23 3.03 -16.05
C ARG A 115 -10.84 2.70 -15.51
N ALA A 116 -9.83 3.50 -15.83
CA ALA A 116 -8.47 3.29 -15.34
C ALA A 116 -8.36 3.46 -13.82
N VAL A 117 -9.12 4.42 -13.26
CA VAL A 117 -9.05 4.78 -11.83
C VAL A 117 -10.09 4.07 -10.97
N GLN A 118 -11.18 3.56 -11.57
CA GLN A 118 -12.26 2.86 -10.85
C GLN A 118 -11.76 1.66 -10.05
N ALA A 119 -10.77 0.92 -10.57
CA ALA A 119 -10.15 -0.21 -9.87
C ALA A 119 -9.45 0.18 -8.56
N PHE A 120 -9.22 1.48 -8.34
CA PHE A 120 -8.67 2.04 -7.09
C PHE A 120 -9.75 2.71 -6.24
N GLY A 121 -11.03 2.37 -6.45
CA GLY A 121 -12.16 2.91 -5.68
C GLY A 121 -12.41 4.41 -5.94
N MET A 122 -11.76 4.96 -6.98
CA MET A 122 -11.84 6.39 -7.25
C MET A 122 -13.08 6.72 -8.07
N SER A 123 -13.82 7.74 -7.62
CA SER A 123 -14.94 8.34 -8.34
C SER A 123 -14.65 9.81 -8.66
N ALA A 124 -15.28 10.33 -9.72
CA ALA A 124 -15.17 11.74 -10.06
C ALA A 124 -15.64 12.63 -8.91
N VAL A 125 -14.93 13.72 -8.66
CA VAL A 125 -15.30 14.73 -7.66
C VAL A 125 -15.14 16.14 -8.24
N PRO A 126 -15.96 17.10 -7.80
CA PRO A 126 -15.70 18.52 -8.07
C PRO A 126 -14.33 18.95 -7.53
N PHE A 127 -13.71 19.93 -8.20
CA PHE A 127 -12.41 20.47 -7.81
C PHE A 127 -12.50 21.87 -7.17
N ASP A 128 -13.68 22.29 -6.76
CA ASP A 128 -13.99 23.65 -6.32
C ASP A 128 -14.06 23.82 -4.80
N ASP A 129 -13.64 22.81 -4.02
CA ASP A 129 -13.61 22.87 -2.56
C ASP A 129 -12.29 23.48 -2.01
N GLU A 130 -12.32 23.89 -0.74
CA GLU A 130 -11.17 24.44 -0.02
C GLU A 130 -9.98 23.47 -0.02
N ALA A 131 -10.26 22.17 0.13
CA ALA A 131 -9.26 21.10 0.02
C ALA A 131 -8.57 21.08 -1.35
N GLY A 132 -9.31 21.32 -2.44
CA GLY A 132 -8.77 21.44 -3.79
C GLY A 132 -7.76 22.58 -3.94
N GLN A 133 -7.97 23.70 -3.24
CA GLN A 133 -7.03 24.84 -3.29
C GLN A 133 -5.72 24.55 -2.54
N ASP A 134 -5.79 23.90 -1.38
CA ASP A 134 -4.59 23.46 -0.65
C ASP A 134 -3.78 22.46 -1.47
N VAL A 135 -4.47 21.50 -2.09
CA VAL A 135 -3.84 20.53 -3.01
C VAL A 135 -3.18 21.25 -4.19
N MET A 136 -3.84 22.22 -4.83
CA MET A 136 -3.22 22.99 -5.93
C MET A 136 -1.97 23.76 -5.50
N THR A 137 -1.95 24.26 -4.27
CA THR A 137 -0.78 25.01 -3.78
C THR A 137 0.45 24.12 -3.74
N VAL A 138 0.31 22.89 -3.22
CA VAL A 138 1.40 21.90 -3.22
C VAL A 138 1.79 21.50 -4.64
N ILE A 139 0.83 21.27 -5.52
CA ILE A 139 1.07 20.88 -6.92
C ILE A 139 1.80 21.97 -7.71
N ARG A 140 1.44 23.24 -7.51
CA ARG A 140 2.12 24.38 -8.16
C ARG A 140 3.56 24.48 -7.70
N ALA A 141 3.81 24.38 -6.40
CA ALA A 141 5.17 24.40 -5.85
C ALA A 141 6.02 23.24 -6.40
N GLU A 142 5.45 22.04 -6.45
CA GLU A 142 6.14 20.86 -7.00
C GLU A 142 6.43 21.02 -8.50
N ALA A 143 5.48 21.56 -9.26
CA ALA A 143 5.67 21.79 -10.68
C ALA A 143 6.69 22.88 -11.00
N GLU A 144 6.69 23.96 -10.22
CA GLU A 144 7.70 25.02 -10.30
C GLU A 144 9.09 24.47 -10.02
N ALA A 145 9.24 23.61 -9.01
CA ALA A 145 10.50 22.94 -8.70
C ALA A 145 11.03 22.05 -9.83
N MET A 146 10.14 21.53 -10.70
CA MET A 146 10.50 20.77 -11.90
C MET A 146 10.55 21.63 -13.18
N GLY A 147 10.37 22.94 -13.08
CA GLY A 147 10.35 23.85 -14.23
C GLY A 147 9.17 23.62 -15.19
N ARG A 148 8.02 23.15 -14.68
CA ARG A 148 6.81 22.90 -15.46
C ARG A 148 5.73 23.97 -15.24
N PRO A 149 5.18 24.57 -16.30
CA PRO A 149 3.96 25.36 -16.20
C PRO A 149 2.76 24.42 -16.01
N VAL A 150 2.05 24.56 -14.89
CA VAL A 150 0.84 23.76 -14.63
C VAL A 150 -0.39 24.63 -14.82
N PRO A 151 -1.42 24.14 -15.54
CA PRO A 151 -2.69 24.83 -15.66
C PRO A 151 -3.29 25.19 -14.30
N GLY A 152 -4.07 26.27 -14.24
CA GLY A 152 -4.67 26.74 -12.98
C GLY A 152 -5.58 25.73 -12.29
N THR A 153 -6.16 24.79 -13.06
CA THR A 153 -7.10 23.76 -12.62
C THR A 153 -6.88 22.45 -13.40
N PRO A 154 -7.07 21.27 -12.77
CA PRO A 154 -7.05 19.98 -13.46
C PRO A 154 -8.26 19.83 -14.39
N ILE A 155 -8.10 18.99 -15.42
CA ILE A 155 -9.19 18.60 -16.33
C ILE A 155 -10.11 17.59 -15.65
N HIS A 156 -9.51 16.62 -14.95
CA HIS A 156 -10.23 15.58 -14.24
C HIS A 156 -9.75 15.47 -12.79
N ALA A 157 -10.67 15.28 -11.86
CA ALA A 157 -10.38 15.06 -10.46
C ALA A 157 -11.14 13.84 -9.94
N PHE A 158 -10.44 12.93 -9.29
CA PHE A 158 -10.99 11.71 -8.73
C PHE A 158 -10.55 11.52 -7.28
N ARG A 159 -11.42 10.90 -6.47
CA ARG A 159 -11.14 10.59 -5.07
C ARG A 159 -11.64 9.20 -4.74
N SER A 160 -10.83 8.44 -4.00
CA SER A 160 -11.24 7.27 -3.23
C SER A 160 -11.19 7.61 -1.76
N ARG A 161 -12.15 7.13 -0.97
CA ARG A 161 -12.05 7.18 0.49
C ARG A 161 -11.11 6.10 0.99
N VAL A 162 -10.57 6.31 2.19
CA VAL A 162 -9.91 5.30 2.99
C VAL A 162 -10.82 4.94 4.15
N ASP A 163 -11.16 3.67 4.29
CA ASP A 163 -11.90 3.12 5.42
C ASP A 163 -10.90 2.75 6.52
N MET A 164 -10.84 3.58 7.55
CA MET A 164 -10.02 3.36 8.74
C MET A 164 -10.67 2.41 9.75
N GLN A 165 -11.85 1.85 9.43
CA GLN A 165 -12.67 1.02 10.31
C GLN A 165 -13.14 1.77 11.58
N ASP A 166 -13.51 3.04 11.43
CA ASP A 166 -13.89 3.94 12.52
C ASP A 166 -14.97 3.34 13.46
N GLY A 167 -14.94 3.74 14.73
CA GLY A 167 -15.84 3.27 15.77
C GLY A 167 -15.18 2.28 16.73
N THR A 168 -15.99 1.61 17.56
CA THR A 168 -15.48 0.76 18.65
C THR A 168 -14.54 -0.34 18.17
N TRP A 169 -14.74 -0.89 16.97
CA TRP A 169 -13.84 -1.91 16.42
C TRP A 169 -12.50 -1.32 15.98
N GLY A 170 -12.49 -0.22 15.23
CA GLY A 170 -11.26 0.49 14.87
C GLY A 170 -10.44 0.90 16.09
N ASP A 171 -11.10 1.39 17.14
CA ASP A 171 -10.44 1.74 18.40
C ASP A 171 -9.74 0.52 19.04
N LYS A 172 -10.35 -0.67 18.95
CA LYS A 172 -9.72 -1.93 19.38
C LYS A 172 -8.52 -2.28 18.50
N LEU A 173 -8.64 -2.20 17.17
CA LEU A 173 -7.52 -2.47 16.25
C LEU A 173 -6.33 -1.54 16.51
N LEU A 174 -6.58 -0.25 16.76
CA LEU A 174 -5.54 0.71 17.12
C LEU A 174 -4.91 0.42 18.49
N THR A 175 -5.69 -0.12 19.42
CA THR A 175 -5.19 -0.58 20.73
C THR A 175 -4.30 -1.80 20.58
N LEU A 176 -4.71 -2.80 19.79
CA LEU A 176 -3.89 -3.97 19.47
C LEU A 176 -2.57 -3.56 18.82
N GLN A 177 -2.60 -2.64 17.84
CA GLN A 177 -1.38 -2.14 17.23
C GLN A 177 -0.46 -1.45 18.25
N ARG A 178 -0.99 -0.65 19.18
CA ARG A 178 -0.17 -0.01 20.23
C ARG A 178 0.52 -1.04 21.12
N TRP A 179 -0.22 -2.04 21.60
CA TRP A 179 0.35 -3.12 22.40
C TRP A 179 1.39 -3.95 21.64
N MET A 180 1.19 -4.15 20.34
CA MET A 180 2.18 -4.79 19.49
C MET A 180 3.43 -3.93 19.36
N ALA A 181 3.28 -2.63 19.12
CA ALA A 181 4.39 -1.72 18.96
C ALA A 181 5.26 -1.65 20.22
N GLU A 182 4.64 -1.53 21.40
CA GLU A 182 5.32 -1.51 22.70
C GLU A 182 6.13 -2.80 22.95
N ARG A 183 5.58 -3.95 22.54
CA ARG A 183 6.21 -5.24 22.77
C ARG A 183 7.30 -5.58 21.75
N MET A 184 7.11 -5.20 20.49
CA MET A 184 8.04 -5.49 19.40
C MET A 184 9.26 -4.57 19.43
N GLY A 185 9.12 -3.32 19.90
CA GLY A 185 10.24 -2.38 19.92
C GLY A 185 10.87 -2.24 18.52
N ASP A 186 12.20 -2.32 18.43
CA ASP A 186 12.96 -2.20 17.18
C ASP A 186 12.93 -3.44 16.28
N ASP A 187 12.11 -4.45 16.61
CA ASP A 187 12.04 -5.67 15.82
C ASP A 187 11.49 -5.38 14.41
N VAL A 188 12.20 -5.87 13.39
CA VAL A 188 11.80 -5.77 12.00
C VAL A 188 11.08 -7.04 11.56
N TRP A 189 10.18 -6.92 10.59
CA TRP A 189 9.52 -8.11 10.07
C TRP A 189 10.54 -9.13 9.53
N GLY A 190 10.31 -10.40 9.86
CA GLY A 190 11.15 -11.52 9.46
C GLY A 190 12.30 -11.86 10.41
N ALA A 191 12.67 -10.96 11.33
CA ALA A 191 13.71 -11.25 12.33
C ALA A 191 13.27 -12.30 13.34
N THR A 192 11.98 -12.29 13.72
CA THR A 192 11.35 -13.31 14.57
C THR A 192 10.19 -14.00 13.83
N PRO A 193 10.45 -15.03 12.98
CA PRO A 193 9.40 -15.76 12.27
C PRO A 193 8.29 -16.28 13.19
N GLY A 194 7.03 -15.96 12.89
CA GLY A 194 5.87 -16.33 13.71
C GLY A 194 5.67 -15.47 14.96
N GLY A 195 6.60 -14.56 15.27
CA GLY A 195 6.53 -13.67 16.43
C GLY A 195 5.34 -12.71 16.38
N PRO A 196 5.22 -11.88 15.33
CA PRO A 196 4.13 -10.92 15.19
C PRO A 196 2.74 -11.58 15.21
N SER A 197 2.55 -12.69 14.49
CA SER A 197 1.26 -13.39 14.45
C SER A 197 0.89 -14.04 15.79
N LYS A 198 1.86 -14.63 16.49
CA LYS A 198 1.64 -15.15 17.85
C LYS A 198 1.24 -14.04 18.80
N LEU A 199 1.90 -12.88 18.74
CA LEU A 199 1.59 -11.74 19.59
C LEU A 199 0.18 -11.22 19.34
N LEU A 200 -0.19 -11.03 18.07
CA LEU A 200 -1.54 -10.63 17.71
C LEU A 200 -2.59 -11.64 18.19
N SER A 201 -2.34 -12.93 18.03
CA SER A 201 -3.26 -13.98 18.50
C SER A 201 -3.48 -13.95 20.01
N LEU A 202 -2.43 -13.64 20.79
CA LEU A 202 -2.53 -13.46 22.24
C LEU A 202 -3.41 -12.25 22.60
N TYR A 203 -3.19 -11.12 21.93
CA TYR A 203 -3.95 -9.90 22.21
C TYR A 203 -5.40 -9.96 21.71
N LEU A 204 -5.68 -10.65 20.60
CA LEU A 204 -7.06 -10.93 20.19
C LEU A 204 -7.78 -11.80 21.22
N ARG A 205 -7.12 -12.79 21.79
CA ARG A 205 -7.70 -13.59 22.87
C ARG A 205 -8.03 -12.74 24.10
N GLU A 206 -7.17 -11.80 24.45
CA GLU A 206 -7.36 -10.93 25.61
C GLU A 206 -8.44 -9.86 25.38
N GLU A 207 -8.41 -9.18 24.24
CA GLU A 207 -9.26 -8.01 23.96
C GLU A 207 -10.66 -8.38 23.44
N VAL A 208 -10.78 -9.54 22.79
CA VAL A 208 -12.03 -9.97 22.12
C VAL A 208 -12.42 -11.43 22.41
N GLY A 209 -11.64 -12.17 23.20
CA GLY A 209 -11.98 -13.54 23.58
C GLY A 209 -11.75 -14.59 22.49
N GLU A 210 -11.13 -14.22 21.38
CA GLU A 210 -10.94 -15.08 20.21
C GLU A 210 -9.64 -15.88 20.28
N SER A 211 -9.72 -17.20 20.18
CA SER A 211 -8.55 -18.07 20.10
C SER A 211 -8.27 -18.40 18.64
N ILE A 212 -7.11 -17.95 18.14
CA ILE A 212 -6.69 -18.17 16.76
C ILE A 212 -5.59 -19.23 16.72
N GLU A 213 -5.86 -20.34 16.04
CA GLU A 213 -4.89 -21.42 15.81
C GLU A 213 -4.30 -21.33 14.40
N PRO A 214 -3.04 -21.75 14.17
CA PRO A 214 -2.35 -21.66 12.86
C PRO A 214 -2.87 -22.71 11.84
N THR A 215 -4.16 -22.64 11.55
CA THR A 215 -4.90 -23.49 10.61
C THR A 215 -5.60 -22.65 9.54
N PRO A 216 -6.06 -23.25 8.44
CA PRO A 216 -6.90 -22.56 7.45
C PRO A 216 -8.09 -21.82 8.08
N GLY A 217 -8.81 -22.46 9.03
CA GLY A 217 -9.94 -21.83 9.71
C GLY A 217 -9.53 -20.69 10.64
N GLY A 218 -8.35 -20.77 11.27
CA GLY A 218 -7.80 -19.67 12.03
C GLY A 218 -7.42 -18.48 11.15
N LEU A 219 -6.95 -18.72 9.93
CA LEU A 219 -6.66 -17.67 8.95
C LEU A 219 -7.94 -16.96 8.50
N ASP A 220 -9.01 -17.71 8.22
CA ASP A 220 -10.32 -17.14 7.91
C ASP A 220 -10.82 -16.25 9.06
N ARG A 221 -10.61 -16.69 10.31
CA ARG A 221 -11.01 -15.92 11.49
C ARG A 221 -10.17 -14.65 11.65
N MET A 222 -8.86 -14.74 11.44
CA MET A 222 -7.96 -13.58 11.46
C MET A 222 -8.35 -12.57 10.38
N GLU A 223 -8.61 -13.04 9.14
CA GLU A 223 -9.08 -12.19 8.04
C GLU A 223 -10.39 -11.50 8.40
N PHE A 224 -11.38 -12.24 8.91
CA PHE A 224 -12.67 -11.69 9.32
C PHE A 224 -12.56 -10.57 10.37
N LEU A 225 -11.62 -10.69 11.31
CA LEU A 225 -11.42 -9.71 12.36
C LEU A 225 -10.69 -8.45 11.85
N LEU A 226 -9.70 -8.61 10.97
CA LEU A 226 -8.82 -7.50 10.59
C LEU A 226 -9.25 -6.77 9.32
N VAL A 227 -9.93 -7.47 8.41
CA VAL A 227 -10.15 -7.03 7.04
C VAL A 227 -11.57 -6.51 6.85
N SER A 228 -11.68 -5.21 6.59
CA SER A 228 -12.95 -4.61 6.16
C SER A 228 -13.44 -5.24 4.83
N ARG A 229 -14.76 -5.29 4.65
CA ARG A 229 -15.41 -5.69 3.38
C ARG A 229 -16.14 -4.52 2.71
N SER A 230 -15.85 -3.28 3.13
CA SER A 230 -16.39 -2.07 2.52
C SER A 230 -16.04 -2.00 1.03
N VAL A 231 -17.05 -1.74 0.20
CA VAL A 231 -16.93 -1.63 -1.27
C VAL A 231 -16.50 -0.22 -1.67
N GLY A 232 -15.71 -0.10 -2.73
CA GLY A 232 -15.35 1.19 -3.34
C GLY A 232 -14.43 2.08 -2.51
N VAL A 233 -13.74 1.52 -1.51
CA VAL A 233 -12.84 2.24 -0.61
C VAL A 233 -11.55 1.49 -0.41
N VAL A 234 -10.46 2.19 -0.12
CA VAL A 234 -9.22 1.55 0.35
C VAL A 234 -9.45 1.09 1.78
N ARG A 235 -9.33 -0.21 2.02
CA ARG A 235 -9.69 -0.89 3.27
C ARG A 235 -8.47 -0.90 4.19
N TRP A 236 -8.28 0.18 4.94
CA TRP A 236 -7.06 0.36 5.71
C TRP A 236 -6.97 -0.63 6.88
N MET A 237 -5.77 -1.15 7.09
CA MET A 237 -5.40 -1.98 8.23
C MET A 237 -4.18 -1.34 8.89
N PRO A 238 -4.12 -1.29 10.23
CA PRO A 238 -2.93 -0.82 10.92
C PRO A 238 -1.67 -1.63 10.52
N PRO A 239 -0.52 -0.99 10.24
CA PRO A 239 0.72 -1.62 9.76
C PRO A 239 1.18 -2.89 10.48
N LEU A 240 1.18 -2.91 11.81
CA LEU A 240 1.64 -4.09 12.56
C LEU A 240 0.64 -5.24 12.47
N LEU A 241 -0.64 -4.95 12.32
CA LEU A 241 -1.67 -5.97 12.10
C LEU A 241 -1.54 -6.56 10.69
N PHE A 242 -1.23 -5.72 9.69
CA PHE A 242 -0.92 -6.17 8.34
C PHE A 242 0.31 -7.09 8.32
N GLN A 243 1.38 -6.70 8.99
CA GLN A 243 2.61 -7.49 9.11
C GLN A 243 2.36 -8.81 9.84
N ALA A 244 1.54 -8.80 10.89
CA ALA A 244 1.14 -10.00 11.62
C ALA A 244 0.25 -10.94 10.80
N LEU A 245 -0.65 -10.41 9.96
CA LEU A 245 -1.43 -11.22 9.02
C LEU A 245 -0.54 -11.86 7.96
N CYS A 246 0.42 -11.10 7.39
CA CYS A 246 1.43 -11.64 6.49
C CYS A 246 2.21 -12.78 7.19
N ASP A 247 2.71 -12.55 8.40
CA ASP A 247 3.44 -13.53 9.19
C ASP A 247 2.61 -14.80 9.46
N PHE A 248 1.33 -14.62 9.81
CA PHE A 248 0.42 -15.73 10.10
C PHE A 248 0.20 -16.64 8.90
N ILE A 249 0.16 -16.10 7.69
CA ILE A 249 0.10 -16.88 6.45
C ILE A 249 1.33 -17.81 6.33
N GLY A 250 2.54 -17.29 6.60
CA GLY A 250 3.77 -18.09 6.60
C GLY A 250 3.76 -19.20 7.66
N VAL A 251 3.18 -18.92 8.83
CA VAL A 251 2.99 -19.91 9.90
C VAL A 251 2.00 -21.00 9.48
N VAL A 252 0.85 -20.64 8.88
CA VAL A 252 -0.16 -21.61 8.39
C VAL A 252 0.42 -22.48 7.28
N LEU A 253 1.15 -21.90 6.32
CA LEU A 253 1.87 -22.64 5.27
C LEU A 253 2.80 -23.70 5.87
N SER A 254 3.56 -23.32 6.88
CA SER A 254 4.53 -24.21 7.53
C SER A 254 3.87 -25.27 8.39
N ALA A 255 2.90 -24.90 9.22
CA ALA A 255 2.29 -25.76 10.22
C ALA A 255 1.21 -26.69 9.65
N SER A 256 0.41 -26.21 8.70
CA SER A 256 -0.76 -26.94 8.19
C SER A 256 -0.55 -27.53 6.79
N MET A 257 0.36 -26.98 5.98
CA MET A 257 0.55 -27.40 4.58
C MET A 257 1.91 -28.06 4.32
N GLY A 258 2.76 -28.16 5.34
CA GLY A 258 4.09 -28.77 5.23
C GLY A 258 5.03 -28.05 4.26
N VAL A 259 4.76 -26.78 3.95
CA VAL A 259 5.60 -25.95 3.08
C VAL A 259 6.75 -25.38 3.89
N GLN A 260 7.99 -25.61 3.46
CA GLN A 260 9.14 -25.00 4.11
C GLN A 260 9.16 -23.51 3.78
N THR A 261 8.96 -22.67 4.80
CA THR A 261 8.89 -21.22 4.64
C THR A 261 10.07 -20.55 5.34
N SER A 262 10.65 -19.54 4.72
CA SER A 262 11.65 -18.64 5.32
C SER A 262 11.22 -17.20 5.08
N TRP A 263 11.39 -16.35 6.09
CA TRP A 263 11.04 -14.94 6.05
C TRP A 263 12.24 -14.13 5.56
N ALA A 264 12.04 -13.20 4.64
CA ALA A 264 13.03 -12.18 4.34
C ALA A 264 13.02 -11.11 5.44
N LEU A 265 14.16 -10.49 5.73
CA LEU A 265 14.22 -9.35 6.64
C LEU A 265 13.69 -8.10 5.94
N CYS A 266 12.82 -7.36 6.61
CA CYS A 266 12.36 -6.04 6.17
C CYS A 266 13.18 -4.93 6.86
N GLU A 267 14.49 -4.90 6.60
CA GLU A 267 15.37 -3.84 7.09
C GLU A 267 15.31 -2.62 6.16
N PRO A 268 15.41 -1.38 6.69
CA PRO A 268 15.55 -0.20 5.84
C PRO A 268 16.79 -0.31 4.93
N GLU A 269 16.60 -0.06 3.64
CA GLU A 269 17.67 0.04 2.64
C GLU A 269 18.37 1.40 2.73
N GLU A 270 19.43 1.60 1.93
CA GLU A 270 20.25 2.82 1.95
C GLU A 270 19.45 4.11 1.66
N ASP A 271 18.36 3.99 0.91
CA ASP A 271 17.44 5.09 0.59
C ASP A 271 16.37 5.30 1.67
N GLY A 272 16.41 4.54 2.76
CA GLY A 272 15.48 4.59 3.89
C GLY A 272 14.14 3.89 3.63
N LEU A 273 13.96 3.25 2.46
CA LEU A 273 12.80 2.43 2.15
C LEU A 273 12.87 1.07 2.82
N ILE A 274 11.71 0.49 3.07
CA ILE A 274 11.61 -0.80 3.75
C ILE A 274 10.95 -1.79 2.79
N PRO A 275 11.64 -2.88 2.40
CA PRO A 275 11.10 -3.82 1.44
C PRO A 275 9.86 -4.50 2.03
N PRO A 276 8.88 -4.86 1.19
CA PRO A 276 7.65 -5.50 1.65
C PRO A 276 7.89 -6.92 2.19
N PRO A 277 6.99 -7.44 3.05
CA PRO A 277 7.06 -8.82 3.51
C PRO A 277 7.16 -9.80 2.35
N LEU A 278 8.14 -10.70 2.43
CA LEU A 278 8.44 -11.67 1.40
C LEU A 278 8.81 -13.01 2.05
N PHE A 279 8.27 -14.08 1.48
CA PHE A 279 8.67 -15.44 1.83
C PHE A 279 9.53 -16.05 0.74
N ARG A 280 10.48 -16.87 1.17
CA ARG A 280 11.06 -17.93 0.36
C ARG A 280 10.40 -19.23 0.76
N VAL A 281 9.72 -19.87 -0.20
CA VAL A 281 9.02 -21.14 0.02
C VAL A 281 9.73 -22.26 -0.74
N VAL A 282 9.87 -23.43 -0.12
CA VAL A 282 10.39 -24.64 -0.77
C VAL A 282 9.31 -25.72 -0.76
N ARG A 283 8.98 -26.20 -1.96
CA ARG A 283 7.95 -27.22 -2.18
C ARG A 283 8.44 -28.23 -3.21
N ALA A 284 8.39 -29.52 -2.85
CA ALA A 284 8.87 -30.61 -3.71
C ALA A 284 10.28 -30.36 -4.30
N GLY A 285 11.17 -29.75 -3.51
CA GLY A 285 12.55 -29.42 -3.92
C GLY A 285 12.69 -28.18 -4.81
N ARG A 286 11.60 -27.49 -5.15
CA ARG A 286 11.64 -26.21 -5.89
C ARG A 286 11.50 -25.04 -4.94
N MET A 287 12.34 -24.02 -5.14
CA MET A 287 12.32 -22.78 -4.40
C MET A 287 11.58 -21.71 -5.19
N ALA A 288 10.70 -20.98 -4.53
CA ALA A 288 9.99 -19.83 -5.09
C ALA A 288 9.98 -18.67 -4.08
N HIS A 289 9.88 -17.45 -4.60
CA HIS A 289 9.62 -16.25 -3.78
C HIS A 289 8.13 -15.95 -3.83
N LEU A 290 7.52 -15.81 -2.65
CA LEU A 290 6.14 -15.39 -2.50
C LEU A 290 6.13 -13.95 -1.95
N PRO A 291 5.81 -12.94 -2.79
CA PRO A 291 5.74 -11.54 -2.36
C PRO A 291 4.46 -11.30 -1.56
N ILE A 292 4.44 -11.82 -0.32
CA ILE A 292 3.21 -11.89 0.48
C ILE A 292 2.64 -10.50 0.79
N GLY A 293 3.49 -9.49 1.01
CA GLY A 293 3.04 -8.11 1.23
C GLY A 293 2.14 -7.59 0.10
N PRO A 294 2.62 -7.54 -1.16
CA PRO A 294 1.78 -7.18 -2.31
C PRO A 294 0.50 -8.02 -2.46
N HIS A 295 0.57 -9.33 -2.19
CA HIS A 295 -0.62 -10.19 -2.25
C HIS A 295 -1.66 -9.79 -1.20
N VAL A 296 -1.27 -9.68 0.07
CA VAL A 296 -2.18 -9.30 1.16
C VAL A 296 -2.70 -7.88 0.96
N LEU A 297 -1.89 -6.95 0.48
CA LEU A 297 -2.34 -5.59 0.14
C LEU A 297 -3.47 -5.63 -0.88
N ARG A 298 -3.25 -6.30 -2.02
CA ARG A 298 -4.25 -6.39 -3.10
C ARG A 298 -5.52 -7.08 -2.61
N TRP A 299 -5.38 -8.13 -1.82
CA TRP A 299 -6.49 -8.95 -1.37
C TRP A 299 -7.33 -8.29 -0.26
N CYS A 300 -6.65 -7.68 0.71
CA CYS A 300 -7.27 -7.22 1.95
C CYS A 300 -7.47 -5.71 2.01
N MET A 301 -6.72 -4.93 1.23
CA MET A 301 -6.68 -3.46 1.39
C MET A 301 -7.10 -2.69 0.15
N MET A 302 -6.84 -3.23 -1.04
CA MET A 302 -7.31 -2.58 -2.26
C MET A 302 -8.85 -2.62 -2.36
N PRO A 303 -9.47 -1.65 -3.05
CA PRO A 303 -10.93 -1.56 -3.08
C PRO A 303 -11.58 -2.76 -3.75
N LEU A 304 -12.74 -3.16 -3.22
CA LEU A 304 -13.64 -4.11 -3.86
C LEU A 304 -14.59 -3.37 -4.78
N LEU A 305 -14.87 -3.93 -5.95
CA LEU A 305 -15.95 -3.48 -6.82
C LEU A 305 -17.30 -3.99 -6.31
N GLU A 306 -18.38 -3.30 -6.69
CA GLU A 306 -19.73 -3.75 -6.35
C GLU A 306 -20.01 -5.13 -6.97
N GLY A 307 -20.45 -6.08 -6.14
CA GLY A 307 -20.68 -7.46 -6.56
C GLY A 307 -19.42 -8.31 -6.77
N GLU A 308 -18.22 -7.78 -6.45
CA GLU A 308 -16.99 -8.56 -6.49
C GLU A 308 -16.96 -9.56 -5.33
N GLU A 309 -16.85 -10.85 -5.66
CA GLU A 309 -16.60 -11.91 -4.69
C GLU A 309 -15.10 -12.18 -4.62
N VAL A 310 -14.52 -11.97 -3.45
CA VAL A 310 -13.11 -12.24 -3.18
C VAL A 310 -13.01 -13.46 -2.27
N PRO A 311 -12.28 -14.54 -2.68
CA PRO A 311 -12.12 -15.73 -1.85
C PRO A 311 -11.47 -15.39 -0.51
N LEU A 312 -11.63 -16.27 0.47
CA LEU A 312 -10.88 -16.15 1.72
C LEU A 312 -9.39 -16.41 1.47
N LEU A 313 -8.52 -15.84 2.32
CA LEU A 313 -7.08 -16.08 2.26
C LEU A 313 -6.74 -17.56 2.38
N SER A 314 -7.51 -18.34 3.14
CA SER A 314 -7.30 -19.79 3.23
C SER A 314 -7.70 -20.56 1.96
N GLU A 315 -8.67 -20.05 1.20
CA GLU A 315 -9.06 -20.59 -0.10
C GLU A 315 -7.96 -20.31 -1.12
N TRP A 316 -7.49 -19.06 -1.17
CA TRP A 316 -6.35 -18.69 -2.00
C TRP A 316 -5.11 -19.53 -1.69
N LEU A 317 -4.74 -19.69 -0.40
CA LEU A 317 -3.61 -20.54 -0.02
C LEU A 317 -3.79 -22.01 -0.43
N ARG A 318 -5.01 -22.55 -0.33
CA ARG A 318 -5.29 -23.91 -0.79
C ARG A 318 -5.18 -24.04 -2.30
N ASP A 319 -5.58 -23.03 -3.06
CA ASP A 319 -5.48 -23.07 -4.52
C ASP A 319 -4.01 -22.98 -4.98
N GLU A 320 -3.20 -22.15 -4.33
CA GLU A 320 -1.77 -22.01 -4.63
C GLU A 320 -0.94 -23.22 -4.14
N PHE A 321 -1.21 -23.70 -2.92
CA PHE A 321 -0.35 -24.66 -2.23
C PHE A 321 -0.99 -26.03 -1.92
N GLY A 322 -2.28 -26.21 -2.18
CA GLY A 322 -3.02 -27.45 -1.89
C GLY A 322 -3.00 -28.50 -3.02
N GLY A 323 -2.78 -28.09 -4.27
CA GLY A 323 -2.74 -29.01 -5.42
C GLY A 323 -1.34 -29.61 -5.66
N PRO A 324 -1.18 -30.87 -6.10
CA PRO A 324 0.11 -31.56 -6.20
C PRO A 324 1.10 -31.02 -7.24
N ASN A 325 0.82 -29.91 -7.94
CA ASN A 325 1.63 -29.50 -9.11
C ASN A 325 1.56 -28.02 -9.53
N ARG A 326 1.25 -27.08 -8.63
CA ARG A 326 1.38 -25.64 -8.95
C ARG A 326 2.57 -25.06 -8.18
N ALA A 327 3.48 -24.48 -8.96
CA ALA A 327 4.77 -23.89 -8.58
C ALA A 327 4.81 -22.49 -9.16
#